data_AF-A0A8T5XTB1-F1
#
_entry.id   AF-A0A8T5XTB1-F1
#
_cell.length_a   1.000
_cell.length_b   1.000
_cell.length_c   1.000
_cell.angle_alpha   90.00
_cell.angle_beta   90.00
_cell.angle_gamma   90.00
#
_symmetry.space_group_name_H-M   'P 1'
#
loop_
_entity.id
_entity.type
_entity.pdbx_description
1 polymer ?
#
loop_
_entity_poly.entity_id
_entity_poly.type
_entity_poly.pdbx_seq_one_letter_code
_entity_poly.pdbx_strand_id
1 'polypeptide(L)'
;MKAVDIISFLSGLILCRLLTPYIYMLLKENKCVSNNYQNKIIPIGIGIVFLFVQSIICFGVIFIVYNDNINIYAYIFCITIMGFVGFIDDVIGNNVIKGFKGHIKALIVGRLTTGGLKAVSGLVCSIIYSIIISENIYNLLINIIIISLFTNLINLLDLRPGRAIKAFFIISVLLLCTSLKLRYNFLIFSAIGIILVVFPLDLRGKVMLGDVGSNSLGMTLGIFCVTTQSINYKIIILIILVFLHVFSEYYSFSKVISKLKVLNFIDSLGR
;
A
#
# COMPACT_ATOMS: atom_id res chain seq x y z
N MET A 1 17.53 14.86 5.37
CA MET A 1 16.25 14.63 6.07
C MET A 1 15.86 15.95 6.73
N LYS A 2 14.64 16.45 6.50
CA LYS A 2 14.14 17.72 7.07
C LYS A 2 13.49 17.49 8.44
N ALA A 3 13.28 18.55 9.21
CA ALA A 3 12.60 18.46 10.52
C ALA A 3 11.21 17.82 10.40
N VAL A 4 10.43 18.19 9.38
CA VAL A 4 9.11 17.60 9.10
C VAL A 4 9.20 16.08 8.89
N ASP A 5 10.25 15.58 8.24
CA ASP A 5 10.43 14.14 8.00
C ASP A 5 10.60 13.39 9.33
N ILE A 6 11.43 13.91 10.23
CA ILE A 6 11.70 13.33 11.55
C ILE A 6 10.43 13.36 12.42
N ILE A 7 9.76 14.51 12.45
CA ILE A 7 8.52 14.69 13.23
C ILE A 7 7.44 13.74 12.69
N SER A 8 7.27 13.64 11.37
CA SER A 8 6.32 12.72 10.75
C SER A 8 6.62 11.25 11.07
N PHE A 9 7.90 10.84 11.05
CA PHE A 9 8.31 9.50 11.47
C PHE A 9 8.00 9.21 12.94
N LEU A 10 8.40 10.10 13.85
CA LEU A 10 8.18 9.95 15.28
C LEU A 10 6.68 9.97 15.64
N SER A 11 5.90 10.87 15.03
CA SER A 11 4.44 10.89 15.17
C SER A 11 3.81 9.59 14.67
N GLY A 12 4.29 9.04 13.55
CA GLY A 12 3.86 7.74 13.03
C GLY A 12 4.08 6.62 14.03
N LEU A 13 5.28 6.54 14.61
CA LEU A 13 5.61 5.57 15.66
C LEU A 13 4.72 5.73 16.89
N ILE A 14 4.60 6.94 17.42
CA ILE A 14 3.87 7.20 18.67
C ILE A 14 2.38 6.94 18.49
N LEU A 15 1.74 7.57 17.50
CA LEU A 15 0.30 7.44 17.27
C LEU A 15 -0.08 6.00 16.92
N CYS A 16 0.70 5.32 16.07
CA CYS A 16 0.45 3.92 15.76
C CYS A 16 0.61 3.03 16.99
N ARG A 17 1.64 3.24 17.82
CA ARG A 17 1.84 2.49 19.07
C ARG A 17 0.67 2.65 20.04
N LEU A 18 0.10 3.86 20.12
CA LEU A 18 -1.08 4.15 20.94
C LEU A 18 -2.35 3.49 20.39
N LEU A 19 -2.59 3.56 19.08
CA LEU A 19 -3.84 3.07 18.47
C LEU A 19 -3.88 1.56 18.22
N THR A 20 -2.73 0.92 17.97
CA THR A 20 -2.67 -0.50 17.57
C THR A 20 -3.36 -1.45 18.57
N PRO A 21 -3.18 -1.34 19.90
CA PRO A 21 -3.86 -2.24 20.85
C PRO A 21 -5.39 -2.14 20.79
N TYR A 22 -5.93 -0.94 20.65
CA TYR A 22 -7.38 -0.71 20.58
C TYR A 22 -7.98 -1.28 19.30
N ILE A 23 -7.34 -1.01 18.15
CA ILE A 23 -7.79 -1.56 16.87
C ILE A 23 -7.64 -3.08 16.84
N TYR A 24 -6.57 -3.63 17.42
CA TYR A 24 -6.40 -5.08 17.56
C TYR A 24 -7.56 -5.71 18.34
N MET A 25 -7.93 -5.14 19.50
CA MET A 25 -9.05 -5.62 20.30
C MET A 25 -10.37 -5.49 19.54
N LEU A 26 -10.62 -4.34 18.92
CA LEU A 26 -11.81 -4.08 18.11
C LEU A 26 -12.01 -5.16 17.02
N LEU A 27 -10.97 -5.44 16.23
CA LEU A 27 -11.04 -6.44 15.16
C LEU A 27 -11.27 -7.84 15.71
N LYS A 28 -10.58 -8.19 16.81
CA LYS A 28 -10.67 -9.51 17.43
C LYS A 28 -12.05 -9.77 18.03
N GLU A 29 -12.60 -8.83 18.78
CA GLU A 29 -13.89 -8.96 19.47
C GLU A 29 -15.07 -8.99 18.49
N ASN A 30 -14.97 -8.26 17.38
CA ASN A 30 -16.01 -8.22 16.34
C ASN A 30 -15.85 -9.30 15.25
N LYS A 31 -15.01 -10.32 15.49
CA LYS A 31 -14.77 -11.45 14.58
C LYS A 31 -14.30 -11.03 13.17
N CYS A 32 -13.61 -9.90 13.05
CA CYS A 32 -12.86 -9.54 11.84
C CYS A 32 -11.55 -10.33 11.83
N VAL A 33 -11.65 -11.63 11.53
CA VAL A 33 -10.55 -12.60 11.63
C VAL A 33 -10.46 -13.47 10.39
N SER A 34 -9.26 -13.97 10.09
CA SER A 34 -9.01 -14.90 8.98
C SER A 34 -7.98 -15.96 9.36
N ASN A 35 -7.95 -17.06 8.61
CA ASN A 35 -6.98 -18.13 8.79
C ASN A 35 -5.63 -17.73 8.20
N ASN A 36 -4.59 -17.73 9.04
CA ASN A 36 -3.23 -17.46 8.57
C ASN A 36 -2.61 -18.67 7.84
N TYR A 37 -1.38 -18.49 7.36
CA TYR A 37 -0.62 -19.54 6.65
C TYR A 37 -0.39 -20.83 7.47
N GLN A 38 -0.60 -20.80 8.79
CA GLN A 38 -0.56 -21.96 9.70
C GLN A 38 -1.97 -22.42 10.12
N ASN A 39 -3.04 -21.95 9.45
CA ASN A 39 -4.45 -22.18 9.78
C ASN A 39 -4.86 -21.71 11.19
N LYS A 40 -4.16 -20.72 11.75
CA LYS A 40 -4.57 -20.06 13.01
C LYS A 40 -5.45 -18.87 12.70
N ILE A 41 -6.56 -18.75 13.41
CA ILE A 41 -7.49 -17.62 13.31
C ILE A 41 -6.84 -16.40 13.98
N ILE A 42 -6.60 -15.34 13.21
CA ILE A 42 -6.00 -14.09 13.68
C ILE A 42 -6.76 -12.88 13.10
N PRO A 43 -6.69 -11.70 13.74
CA PRO A 43 -7.30 -10.49 13.20
C PRO A 43 -6.77 -10.15 11.80
N ILE A 44 -7.69 -9.84 10.88
CA ILE A 44 -7.39 -9.36 9.52
C ILE A 44 -7.67 -7.86 9.42
N GLY A 45 -6.89 -7.16 8.59
CA GLY A 45 -7.10 -5.75 8.32
C GLY A 45 -6.53 -4.79 9.37
N ILE A 46 -5.47 -5.19 10.10
CA ILE A 46 -4.79 -4.28 11.04
C ILE A 46 -4.23 -3.04 10.35
N GLY A 47 -4.06 -3.10 9.02
CA GLY A 47 -3.68 -1.98 8.17
C GLY A 47 -4.63 -0.78 8.26
N ILE A 48 -5.83 -0.91 8.82
CA ILE A 48 -6.70 0.25 9.10
C ILE A 48 -6.04 1.28 10.03
N VAL A 49 -5.14 0.85 10.93
CA VAL A 49 -4.33 1.77 11.76
C VAL A 49 -3.50 2.71 10.88
N PHE A 50 -2.99 2.22 9.75
CA PHE A 50 -2.21 3.03 8.82
C PHE A 50 -3.04 4.18 8.26
N LEU A 51 -4.29 3.93 7.86
CA LEU A 51 -5.18 4.96 7.33
C LEU A 51 -5.38 6.10 8.31
N PHE A 52 -5.76 5.78 9.55
CA PHE A 52 -6.00 6.80 10.57
C PHE A 52 -4.74 7.60 10.88
N VAL A 53 -3.63 6.92 11.18
CA VAL A 53 -2.40 7.60 11.60
C VAL A 53 -1.82 8.43 10.46
N GLN A 54 -1.78 7.88 9.24
CA GLN A 54 -1.24 8.58 8.08
C GLN A 54 -2.07 9.82 7.74
N SER A 55 -3.40 9.72 7.76
CA SER A 55 -4.28 10.87 7.51
C SER A 55 -4.11 11.95 8.58
N ILE A 56 -4.05 11.58 9.87
CA ILE A 56 -3.82 12.55 10.97
C ILE A 56 -2.49 13.31 10.77
N ILE A 57 -1.42 12.59 10.43
CA ILE A 57 -0.11 13.23 10.20
C ILE A 57 -0.15 14.15 8.99
N CYS A 58 -0.77 13.72 7.89
CA CYS A 58 -0.89 14.55 6.69
C CYS A 58 -1.68 15.83 6.96
N PHE A 59 -2.79 15.78 7.70
CA PHE A 59 -3.53 16.97 8.12
C PHE A 59 -2.70 17.87 9.04
N GLY A 60 -1.97 17.31 10.00
CA GLY A 60 -1.06 18.07 10.86
C GLY A 60 0.03 18.79 10.06
N VAL A 61 0.62 18.14 9.06
CA VAL A 61 1.63 18.72 8.17
C VAL A 61 1.03 19.82 7.27
N ILE A 62 -0.20 19.64 6.77
CA ILE A 62 -0.90 20.70 6.04
C ILE A 62 -1.05 21.95 6.92
N PHE A 63 -1.57 21.76 8.14
CA PHE A 63 -1.86 22.85 9.08
C PHE A 63 -0.60 23.60 9.54
N ILE A 64 0.50 22.88 9.77
CA ILE A 64 1.72 23.45 10.35
C ILE A 64 2.72 23.94 9.28
N VAL A 65 2.81 23.27 8.13
CA VAL A 65 3.92 23.46 7.16
C VAL A 65 3.47 24.07 5.84
N TYR A 66 2.36 23.60 5.25
CA TYR A 66 2.01 23.96 3.87
C TYR A 66 0.99 25.08 3.74
N ASN A 67 0.17 25.32 4.76
CA ASN A 67 -0.94 26.28 4.72
C ASN A 67 -1.79 26.10 3.45
N ASP A 68 -2.29 24.86 3.27
CA ASP A 68 -3.00 24.30 2.09
C ASP A 68 -2.08 23.62 1.03
N ASN A 69 -2.45 22.40 0.63
CA ASN A 69 -1.80 21.66 -0.45
C ASN A 69 -2.73 20.59 -1.04
N ILE A 70 -3.30 20.88 -2.21
CA ILE A 70 -4.22 19.96 -2.92
C ILE A 70 -3.63 18.55 -3.14
N ASN A 71 -2.31 18.43 -3.34
CA ASN A 71 -1.69 17.12 -3.53
C ASN A 71 -1.77 16.27 -2.26
N ILE A 72 -1.67 16.88 -1.07
CA ILE A 72 -1.76 16.14 0.20
C ILE A 72 -3.22 15.76 0.46
N TYR A 73 -4.19 16.62 0.17
CA TYR A 73 -5.62 16.25 0.25
C TYR A 73 -5.97 15.12 -0.70
N ALA A 74 -5.51 15.19 -1.96
CA ALA A 74 -5.70 14.12 -2.93
C ALA A 74 -5.04 12.82 -2.48
N TYR A 75 -3.84 12.88 -1.88
CA TYR A 75 -3.19 11.72 -1.29
C TYR A 75 -4.05 11.09 -0.18
N ILE A 76 -4.52 11.88 0.78
CA ILE A 76 -5.42 11.42 1.86
C ILE A 76 -6.67 10.77 1.28
N PHE A 77 -7.30 11.41 0.30
CA PHE A 77 -8.48 10.88 -0.39
C PHE A 77 -8.18 9.52 -1.03
N CYS A 78 -7.11 9.41 -1.81
CA CYS A 78 -6.73 8.18 -2.50
C CYS A 78 -6.43 7.03 -1.54
N ILE A 79 -5.65 7.25 -0.47
CA ILE A 79 -5.39 6.18 0.52
C ILE A 79 -6.65 5.80 1.27
N THR A 80 -7.55 6.75 1.57
CA THR A 80 -8.78 6.47 2.30
C THR A 80 -9.74 5.63 1.46
N ILE A 81 -9.98 6.02 0.20
CA ILE A 81 -10.82 5.23 -0.72
C ILE A 81 -10.23 3.85 -0.95
N MET A 82 -8.94 3.77 -1.25
CA MET A 82 -8.30 2.50 -1.56
C MET A 82 -8.25 1.58 -0.34
N GLY A 83 -7.94 2.13 0.83
CA GLY A 83 -7.95 1.38 2.08
C GLY A 83 -9.36 0.97 2.50
N PHE A 84 -10.37 1.83 2.34
CA PHE A 84 -11.76 1.46 2.61
C PHE A 84 -12.24 0.31 1.73
N VAL A 85 -11.94 0.36 0.43
CA VAL A 85 -12.27 -0.74 -0.48
C VAL A 85 -11.46 -2.01 -0.16
N GLY A 86 -10.20 -1.86 0.26
CA GLY A 86 -9.40 -2.97 0.77
C GLY A 86 -10.01 -3.59 2.03
N PHE A 87 -10.53 -2.78 2.95
CA PHE A 87 -11.22 -3.24 4.15
C PHE A 87 -12.55 -3.96 3.81
N ILE A 88 -13.29 -3.48 2.81
CA ILE A 88 -14.45 -4.20 2.28
C ILE A 88 -14.04 -5.57 1.75
N ASP A 89 -12.93 -5.68 1.02
CA ASP A 89 -12.42 -6.97 0.53
C ASP A 89 -11.98 -7.88 1.68
N ASP A 90 -11.35 -7.34 2.72
CA ASP A 90 -10.95 -8.10 3.92
C ASP A 90 -12.15 -8.69 4.68
N VAL A 91 -13.28 -7.97 4.75
CA VAL A 91 -14.47 -8.37 5.54
C VAL A 91 -15.50 -9.16 4.72
N ILE A 92 -15.74 -8.74 3.47
CA ILE A 92 -16.83 -9.26 2.61
C ILE A 92 -16.27 -10.16 1.48
N GLY A 93 -14.96 -10.10 1.21
CA GLY A 93 -14.34 -10.78 0.08
C GLY A 93 -14.54 -12.30 0.13
N ASN A 94 -15.13 -12.83 -0.94
CA ASN A 94 -15.30 -14.26 -1.12
C ASN A 94 -14.25 -14.80 -2.11
N ASN A 95 -13.50 -15.82 -1.68
CA ASN A 95 -12.41 -16.46 -2.44
C ASN A 95 -12.87 -17.24 -3.71
N VAL A 96 -14.13 -17.12 -4.12
CA VAL A 96 -14.76 -17.92 -5.19
C VAL A 96 -14.31 -17.45 -6.58
N ILE A 97 -14.17 -16.14 -6.79
CA ILE A 97 -13.76 -15.56 -8.07
C ILE A 97 -12.35 -14.99 -7.90
N LYS A 98 -11.39 -15.56 -8.63
CA LYS A 98 -9.98 -15.14 -8.59
C LYS A 98 -9.50 -14.69 -9.97
N GLY A 99 -8.58 -13.72 -9.96
CA GLY A 99 -7.85 -13.27 -11.14
C GLY A 99 -8.63 -12.29 -12.03
N PHE A 100 -7.89 -11.51 -12.81
CA PHE A 100 -8.41 -10.40 -13.60
C PHE A 100 -9.51 -10.83 -14.60
N LYS A 101 -9.30 -11.95 -15.30
CA LYS A 101 -10.29 -12.52 -16.23
C LYS A 101 -11.60 -12.93 -15.52
N GLY A 102 -11.51 -13.43 -14.29
CA GLY A 102 -12.67 -13.82 -13.50
C GLY A 102 -13.54 -12.62 -13.11
N HIS A 103 -12.89 -11.55 -12.65
CA HIS A 103 -13.59 -10.30 -12.28
C HIS A 103 -14.20 -9.61 -13.51
N ILE A 104 -13.50 -9.56 -14.64
CA ILE A 104 -14.05 -9.01 -15.90
C ILE A 104 -15.28 -9.82 -16.35
N LYS A 105 -15.19 -11.15 -16.34
CA LYS A 105 -16.31 -12.01 -16.72
C LYS A 105 -17.51 -11.82 -15.78
N ALA A 106 -17.28 -11.65 -14.48
CA ALA A 106 -18.34 -11.33 -13.53
C ALA A 106 -18.98 -9.97 -13.82
N LEU A 107 -18.17 -8.94 -14.11
CA LEU A 107 -18.62 -7.60 -14.45
C LEU A 107 -19.49 -7.58 -15.73
N ILE A 108 -19.08 -8.32 -16.76
CA ILE A 108 -19.83 -8.45 -18.03
C ILE A 108 -21.24 -9.03 -17.78
N VAL A 109 -21.40 -9.89 -16.78
CA VAL A 109 -22.70 -10.47 -16.38
C VAL A 109 -23.39 -9.63 -15.29
N GLY A 110 -22.97 -8.37 -15.10
CA GLY A 110 -23.58 -7.43 -14.15
C GLY A 110 -23.25 -7.69 -12.67
N ARG A 111 -22.28 -8.55 -12.37
CA ARG A 111 -21.88 -8.88 -10.99
C ARG A 111 -20.62 -8.12 -10.60
N LEU A 112 -20.78 -7.08 -9.79
CA LEU A 112 -19.66 -6.40 -9.17
C LEU A 112 -19.06 -7.29 -8.07
N THR A 113 -17.76 -7.56 -8.19
CA THR A 113 -16.98 -8.31 -7.19
C THR A 113 -16.18 -7.33 -6.34
N THR A 114 -15.80 -7.72 -5.13
CA THR A 114 -14.93 -6.90 -4.27
C THR A 114 -13.58 -6.60 -4.94
N GLY A 115 -12.99 -7.59 -5.62
CA GLY A 115 -11.80 -7.39 -6.46
C GLY A 115 -12.03 -6.46 -7.66
N GLY A 116 -13.22 -6.46 -8.26
CA GLY A 116 -13.59 -5.51 -9.31
C GLY A 116 -13.74 -4.08 -8.80
N LEU A 117 -14.42 -3.91 -7.65
CA LEU A 117 -14.53 -2.62 -6.96
C LEU A 117 -13.13 -2.07 -6.64
N LYS A 118 -12.24 -2.92 -6.12
CA LYS A 118 -10.84 -2.60 -5.84
C LYS A 118 -10.09 -2.09 -7.07
N ALA A 119 -10.20 -2.78 -8.20
CA ALA A 119 -9.54 -2.38 -9.44
C ALA A 119 -10.06 -1.03 -9.96
N VAL A 120 -11.38 -0.82 -9.95
CA VAL A 120 -12.01 0.43 -10.39
C VAL A 120 -11.62 1.58 -9.46
N SER A 121 -11.71 1.40 -8.15
CA SER A 121 -11.33 2.44 -7.18
C SER A 121 -9.86 2.80 -7.25
N GLY A 122 -8.97 1.82 -7.43
CA GLY A 122 -7.55 2.06 -7.66
C GLY A 122 -7.28 2.89 -8.93
N LEU A 123 -7.97 2.56 -10.04
CA LEU A 123 -7.87 3.31 -11.30
C LEU A 123 -8.44 4.73 -11.18
N VAL A 124 -9.59 4.91 -10.52
CA VAL A 124 -10.18 6.24 -10.31
C VAL A 124 -9.25 7.10 -9.45
N CYS A 125 -8.71 6.55 -8.36
CA CYS A 125 -7.74 7.25 -7.52
C CYS A 125 -6.47 7.63 -8.28
N SER A 126 -5.94 6.72 -9.11
CA SER A 126 -4.74 7.01 -9.91
C SER A 126 -5.00 8.08 -10.96
N ILE A 127 -6.16 8.09 -11.60
CA ILE A 127 -6.59 9.16 -12.52
C ILE A 127 -6.69 10.50 -11.79
N ILE A 128 -7.44 10.57 -10.68
CA ILE A 128 -7.64 11.81 -9.92
C ILE A 128 -6.30 12.42 -9.52
N TYR A 129 -5.42 11.63 -8.89
CA TYR A 129 -4.12 12.13 -8.47
C TYR A 129 -3.23 12.54 -9.65
N SER A 130 -3.28 11.77 -10.75
CA SER A 130 -2.47 12.06 -11.93
C SER A 130 -2.93 13.33 -12.65
N ILE A 131 -4.23 13.62 -12.70
CA ILE A 131 -4.76 14.88 -13.29
C ILE A 131 -4.20 16.09 -12.55
N ILE A 132 -4.11 16.02 -11.23
CA ILE A 132 -3.64 17.14 -10.40
C ILE A 132 -2.16 17.44 -10.63
N ILE A 133 -1.33 16.40 -10.86
CA ILE A 133 0.14 16.54 -10.89
C ILE A 133 0.76 16.55 -12.29
N SER A 134 0.01 16.21 -13.33
CA SER A 134 0.56 16.02 -14.68
C SER A 134 0.41 17.27 -15.54
N GLU A 135 1.50 17.68 -16.19
CA GLU A 135 1.52 18.84 -17.08
C GLU A 135 1.05 18.51 -18.51
N ASN A 136 1.11 17.23 -18.91
CA ASN A 136 0.74 16.78 -20.24
C ASN A 136 0.18 15.35 -20.22
N ILE A 137 -0.44 14.94 -21.33
CA ILE A 137 -1.08 13.63 -21.48
C ILE A 137 -0.11 12.45 -21.31
N TYR A 138 1.15 12.62 -21.72
CA TYR A 138 2.17 11.58 -21.60
C TYR A 138 2.49 11.29 -20.12
N ASN A 139 2.74 12.34 -19.35
CA ASN A 139 2.95 12.24 -17.90
C ASN A 139 1.69 11.72 -17.19
N LEU A 140 0.50 12.12 -17.64
CA LEU A 140 -0.77 11.65 -17.10
C LEU A 140 -0.87 10.13 -17.21
N LEU A 141 -0.66 9.57 -18.40
CA LEU A 141 -0.76 8.12 -18.64
C LEU A 141 0.28 7.34 -17.83
N ILE A 142 1.53 7.81 -17.80
CA ILE A 142 2.60 7.19 -17.00
C ILE A 142 2.22 7.18 -15.51
N ASN A 143 1.74 8.30 -14.99
CA ASN A 143 1.41 8.42 -13.58
C ASN A 143 0.24 7.50 -13.20
N ILE A 144 -0.81 7.41 -14.05
CA ILE A 144 -1.95 6.51 -13.85
C ILE A 144 -1.48 5.07 -13.73
N ILE A 145 -0.63 4.63 -14.67
CA ILE A 145 -0.15 3.25 -14.70
C ILE A 145 0.74 2.97 -13.49
N ILE A 146 1.69 3.86 -13.16
CA ILE A 146 2.60 3.67 -12.02
C ILE A 146 1.83 3.55 -10.70
N ILE A 147 0.87 4.44 -10.42
CA ILE A 147 0.09 4.38 -9.17
C ILE A 147 -0.70 3.07 -9.09
N SER A 148 -1.35 2.68 -10.18
CA SER A 148 -2.18 1.47 -10.24
C SER A 148 -1.32 0.21 -10.05
N LEU A 149 -0.16 0.13 -10.72
CA LEU A 149 0.75 -1.01 -10.62
C LEU A 149 1.45 -1.10 -9.26
N PHE A 150 1.82 0.01 -8.62
CA PHE A 150 2.37 -0.06 -7.25
C PHE A 150 1.34 -0.55 -6.25
N THR A 151 0.10 -0.07 -6.35
CA THR A 151 -1.02 -0.51 -5.51
C THR A 151 -1.22 -2.02 -5.64
N ASN A 152 -1.31 -2.52 -6.88
CA ASN A 152 -1.48 -3.94 -7.14
C ASN A 152 -0.23 -4.77 -6.78
N LEU A 153 0.99 -4.26 -6.97
CA LEU A 153 2.23 -4.97 -6.63
C LEU A 153 2.30 -5.28 -5.15
N ILE A 154 2.07 -4.30 -4.27
CA ILE A 154 2.13 -4.54 -2.82
C ILE A 154 1.05 -5.53 -2.40
N ASN A 155 -0.14 -5.44 -2.98
CA ASN A 155 -1.20 -6.42 -2.77
C ASN A 155 -0.81 -7.84 -3.22
N LEU A 156 -0.17 -8.00 -4.38
CA LEU A 156 0.34 -9.30 -4.87
C LEU A 156 1.42 -9.90 -3.97
N LEU A 157 2.15 -9.05 -3.24
CA LEU A 157 3.18 -9.47 -2.30
C LEU A 157 2.61 -9.78 -0.91
N ASP A 158 1.35 -9.45 -0.61
CA ASP A 158 0.72 -9.72 0.70
C ASP A 158 0.17 -11.15 0.82
N LEU A 159 1.04 -12.14 0.58
CA LEU A 159 0.68 -13.57 0.64
C LEU A 159 1.30 -14.29 1.84
N ARG A 160 2.25 -13.66 2.53
CA ARG A 160 2.93 -14.22 3.70
C ARG A 160 3.30 -13.11 4.70
N PRO A 161 3.33 -13.43 6.01
CA PRO A 161 3.67 -12.52 7.09
C PRO A 161 4.84 -11.57 6.79
N GLY A 162 4.62 -10.27 6.80
CA GLY A 162 5.66 -9.25 6.67
C GLY A 162 6.25 -9.10 5.27
N ARG A 163 5.78 -9.83 4.25
CA ARG A 163 6.33 -9.72 2.89
C ARG A 163 6.00 -8.36 2.27
N ALA A 164 4.73 -7.95 2.30
CA ALA A 164 4.29 -6.65 1.80
C ALA A 164 5.05 -5.50 2.49
N ILE A 165 5.21 -5.58 3.80
CA ILE A 165 5.93 -4.57 4.60
C ILE A 165 7.42 -4.52 4.22
N LYS A 166 8.10 -5.66 4.06
CA LYS A 166 9.51 -5.69 3.59
C LYS A 166 9.65 -5.08 2.20
N ALA A 167 8.76 -5.43 1.28
CA ALA A 167 8.76 -4.87 -0.07
C ALA A 167 8.56 -3.35 -0.03
N PHE A 168 7.60 -2.88 0.78
CA PHE A 168 7.38 -1.45 1.00
C PHE A 168 8.63 -0.75 1.50
N PHE A 169 9.34 -1.30 2.49
CA PHE A 169 10.59 -0.73 3.00
C PHE A 169 11.67 -0.62 1.91
N ILE A 170 11.92 -1.72 1.19
CA ILE A 170 12.97 -1.75 0.15
C ILE A 170 12.66 -0.72 -0.94
N ILE A 171 11.42 -0.69 -1.43
CA ILE A 171 11.01 0.26 -2.47
C ILE A 171 11.05 1.70 -1.93
N SER A 172 10.61 1.94 -0.70
CA SER A 172 10.65 3.26 -0.06
C SER A 172 12.06 3.82 0.00
N VAL A 173 13.05 3.01 0.40
CA VAL A 173 14.46 3.42 0.43
C VAL A 173 14.94 3.78 -0.97
N LEU A 174 14.65 2.95 -1.98
CA LEU A 174 15.05 3.23 -3.36
C LEU A 174 14.44 4.55 -3.88
N LEU A 175 13.13 4.78 -3.66
CA LEU A 175 12.46 6.01 -4.08
C LEU A 175 12.96 7.25 -3.33
N LEU A 176 13.28 7.12 -2.03
CA LEU A 176 13.84 8.22 -1.25
C LEU A 176 15.24 8.62 -1.76
N CYS A 177 16.08 7.67 -2.16
CA CYS A 177 17.41 7.93 -2.71
C CYS A 177 17.38 8.73 -4.02
N THR A 178 16.32 8.61 -4.82
CA THR A 178 16.17 9.30 -6.11
C THR A 178 15.14 10.43 -6.08
N SER A 179 14.60 10.77 -4.91
CA SER A 179 13.58 11.83 -4.75
C SER A 179 14.11 13.22 -5.08
N LEU A 180 13.50 13.89 -6.07
CA LEU A 180 13.82 15.27 -6.44
C LEU A 180 13.00 16.30 -5.65
N LYS A 181 11.84 15.92 -5.09
CA LYS A 181 10.96 16.80 -4.32
C LYS A 181 10.96 16.43 -2.85
N LEU A 182 12.07 16.75 -2.16
CA LEU A 182 12.30 16.42 -0.74
C LEU A 182 11.18 16.83 0.22
N ARG A 183 10.39 17.85 -0.15
CA ARG A 183 9.27 18.34 0.67
C ARG A 183 8.17 17.29 0.90
N TYR A 184 8.05 16.27 0.05
CA TYR A 184 7.07 15.19 0.18
C TYR A 184 7.62 13.93 0.84
N ASN A 185 8.91 13.90 1.22
CA ASN A 185 9.53 12.73 1.84
C ASN A 185 8.84 12.32 3.14
N PHE A 186 8.26 13.28 3.87
CA PHE A 186 7.49 13.05 5.08
C PHE A 186 6.41 11.96 4.93
N LEU A 187 5.82 11.81 3.73
CA LEU A 187 4.80 10.77 3.45
C LEU A 187 5.35 9.36 3.66
N ILE A 188 6.58 9.11 3.20
CA ILE A 188 7.26 7.84 3.36
C ILE A 188 7.79 7.70 4.78
N PHE A 189 8.33 8.77 5.37
CA PHE A 189 8.82 8.73 6.75
C PHE A 189 7.71 8.45 7.77
N SER A 190 6.53 9.07 7.66
CA SER A 190 5.37 8.73 8.48
C SER A 190 4.91 7.30 8.25
N ALA A 191 4.86 6.86 6.99
CA ALA A 191 4.47 5.50 6.64
C ALA A 191 5.41 4.46 7.24
N ILE A 192 6.73 4.68 7.18
CA ILE A 192 7.77 3.87 7.83
C ILE A 192 7.56 3.84 9.35
N GLY A 193 7.32 4.99 9.97
CA GLY A 193 7.07 5.06 11.42
C GLY A 193 5.86 4.22 11.84
N ILE A 194 4.78 4.26 11.07
CA ILE A 194 3.57 3.46 11.32
C ILE A 194 3.87 1.96 11.18
N ILE A 195 4.40 1.54 10.02
CA ILE A 195 4.58 0.11 9.76
C ILE A 195 5.62 -0.54 10.67
N LEU A 196 6.61 0.20 11.20
CA LEU A 196 7.55 -0.35 12.19
C LEU A 196 6.85 -0.84 13.47
N VAL A 197 5.70 -0.27 13.83
CA VAL A 197 4.91 -0.73 14.98
C VAL A 197 4.13 -2.01 14.63
N VAL A 198 3.55 -2.07 13.44
CA VAL A 198 2.74 -3.21 12.98
C VAL A 198 3.61 -4.40 12.58
N PHE A 199 4.80 -4.15 12.05
CA PHE A 199 5.67 -5.14 11.41
C PHE A 199 6.00 -6.35 12.30
N PRO A 200 6.36 -6.21 13.60
CA PRO A 200 6.63 -7.36 14.45
C PRO A 200 5.39 -8.23 14.72
N LEU A 201 4.19 -7.64 14.71
CA LEU A 201 2.94 -8.37 14.91
C LEU A 201 2.58 -9.17 13.66
N ASP A 202 2.70 -8.53 12.50
CA ASP A 202 2.44 -9.13 11.20
C ASP A 202 3.47 -10.24 10.89
N LEU A 203 4.77 -9.99 11.08
CA LEU A 203 5.85 -10.99 10.91
C LEU A 203 5.63 -12.27 11.72
N ARG A 204 5.22 -12.13 12.99
CA ARG A 204 4.94 -13.26 13.89
C ARG A 204 3.60 -13.94 13.59
N GLY A 205 2.88 -13.48 12.57
CA GLY A 205 1.57 -13.99 12.18
C GLY A 205 0.52 -13.84 13.29
N LYS A 206 0.58 -12.76 14.08
CA LYS A 206 -0.40 -12.43 15.13
C LYS A 206 -1.57 -11.60 14.62
N VAL A 207 -1.35 -10.89 13.52
CA VAL A 207 -2.31 -10.07 12.78
C VAL A 207 -1.99 -10.21 11.29
N MET A 208 -2.94 -9.88 10.43
CA MET A 208 -2.69 -9.68 9.00
C MET A 208 -2.83 -8.21 8.66
N LEU A 209 -1.87 -7.68 7.91
CA LEU A 209 -1.95 -6.36 7.30
C LEU A 209 -3.29 -6.16 6.55
N GLY A 210 -3.66 -7.15 5.73
CA GLY A 210 -4.90 -7.16 4.95
C GLY A 210 -4.84 -6.26 3.73
N ASP A 211 -5.84 -6.38 2.87
CA ASP A 211 -6.02 -5.56 1.69
C ASP A 211 -6.17 -4.08 2.03
N VAL A 212 -6.75 -3.74 3.18
CA VAL A 212 -6.76 -2.35 3.68
C VAL A 212 -5.34 -1.77 3.79
N GLY A 213 -4.39 -2.55 4.30
CA GLY A 213 -3.02 -2.08 4.51
C GLY A 213 -2.17 -2.19 3.25
N SER A 214 -2.19 -3.34 2.58
CA SER A 214 -1.36 -3.58 1.38
C SER A 214 -1.68 -2.59 0.27
N ASN A 215 -2.97 -2.31 0.01
CA ASN A 215 -3.37 -1.35 -1.01
C ASN A 215 -3.04 0.10 -0.60
N SER A 216 -3.19 0.46 0.68
CA SER A 216 -2.83 1.81 1.16
C SER A 216 -1.32 2.08 1.07
N LEU A 217 -0.51 1.07 1.37
CA LEU A 217 0.95 1.13 1.23
C LEU A 217 1.36 1.24 -0.25
N GLY A 218 0.77 0.42 -1.12
CA GLY A 218 1.04 0.50 -2.56
C GLY A 218 0.59 1.81 -3.18
N MET A 219 -0.59 2.34 -2.80
CA MET A 219 -1.05 3.67 -3.20
C MET A 219 -0.07 4.76 -2.76
N THR A 220 0.48 4.63 -1.54
CA THR A 220 1.50 5.56 -1.01
C THR A 220 2.79 5.53 -1.82
N LEU A 221 3.31 4.35 -2.18
CA LEU A 221 4.50 4.24 -3.04
C LEU A 221 4.25 4.83 -4.42
N GLY A 222 3.09 4.52 -5.02
CA GLY A 222 2.70 5.01 -6.33
C GLY A 222 2.64 6.53 -6.38
N ILE A 223 1.88 7.12 -5.46
CA ILE A 223 1.74 8.58 -5.33
C ILE A 223 3.09 9.24 -5.05
N PHE A 224 3.88 8.69 -4.13
CA PHE A 224 5.20 9.23 -3.82
C PHE A 224 6.11 9.20 -5.05
N CYS A 225 6.14 8.09 -5.79
CA CYS A 225 6.92 7.94 -7.02
C CYS A 225 6.55 9.00 -8.07
N VAL A 226 5.26 9.13 -8.40
CA VAL A 226 4.85 10.07 -9.45
C VAL A 226 5.05 11.53 -9.05
N THR A 227 5.04 11.82 -7.75
CA THR A 227 5.20 13.18 -7.23
C THR A 227 6.66 13.62 -7.21
N THR A 228 7.58 12.71 -6.88
CA THR A 228 8.96 13.06 -6.51
C THR A 228 10.01 12.71 -7.56
N GLN A 229 9.74 11.76 -8.44
CA GLN A 229 10.75 11.22 -9.36
C GLN A 229 10.79 11.99 -10.70
N SER A 230 11.97 12.02 -11.34
CA SER A 230 12.10 12.51 -12.71
C SER A 230 11.39 11.57 -13.70
N ILE A 231 11.08 12.07 -14.90
CA ILE A 231 10.47 11.25 -15.94
C ILE A 231 11.30 10.02 -16.31
N ASN A 232 12.63 10.15 -16.35
CA ASN A 232 13.53 9.03 -16.65
C ASN A 232 13.42 7.92 -15.59
N TYR A 233 13.41 8.29 -14.30
CA TYR A 233 13.22 7.32 -13.22
C TYR A 233 11.83 6.70 -13.25
N LYS A 234 10.77 7.48 -13.55
CA LYS A 234 9.41 6.95 -13.72
C LYS A 234 9.33 5.89 -14.82
N ILE A 235 9.97 6.12 -15.97
CA ILE A 235 9.99 5.16 -17.09
C ILE A 235 10.70 3.86 -16.67
N ILE A 236 11.86 3.95 -16.01
CA ILE A 236 12.58 2.77 -15.51
C ILE A 236 11.70 1.98 -14.53
N ILE A 237 11.08 2.66 -13.57
CA ILE A 237 10.18 2.05 -12.59
C ILE A 237 8.97 1.42 -13.29
N LEU A 238 8.38 2.09 -14.27
CA LEU A 238 7.25 1.57 -15.04
C LEU A 238 7.61 0.28 -15.78
N ILE A 239 8.78 0.23 -16.43
CA ILE A 239 9.26 -0.98 -17.11
C ILE A 239 9.40 -2.15 -16.11
N ILE A 240 9.99 -1.88 -14.94
CA ILE A 240 10.15 -2.89 -13.87
C ILE A 240 8.77 -3.36 -13.37
N LEU A 241 7.85 -2.43 -13.12
CA LEU A 241 6.50 -2.75 -12.66
C LEU A 241 5.74 -3.60 -13.68
N VAL A 242 5.76 -3.23 -14.96
CA VAL A 242 5.12 -3.99 -16.04
C VAL A 242 5.75 -5.38 -16.14
N PHE A 243 7.09 -5.48 -16.12
CA PHE A 243 7.78 -6.76 -16.14
C PHE A 243 7.35 -7.66 -14.98
N LEU A 244 7.30 -7.14 -13.75
CA LEU A 244 6.86 -7.90 -12.57
C LEU A 244 5.41 -8.37 -12.71
N HIS A 245 4.52 -7.55 -13.27
CA HIS A 245 3.12 -7.93 -13.46
C HIS A 245 2.97 -9.01 -14.52
N VAL A 246 3.60 -8.86 -15.69
CA VAL A 246 3.62 -9.90 -16.73
C VAL A 246 4.21 -11.19 -16.17
N PHE A 247 5.33 -11.09 -15.44
CA PHE A 247 5.95 -12.24 -14.80
C PHE A 247 5.01 -12.96 -13.81
N SER A 248 4.22 -12.20 -13.05
CA SER A 248 3.27 -12.75 -12.07
C SER A 248 2.12 -13.56 -12.69
N GLU A 249 1.80 -13.33 -13.98
CA GLU A 249 0.78 -14.12 -14.68
C GLU A 249 1.25 -15.55 -14.96
N TYR A 250 2.54 -15.74 -15.24
CA TYR A 250 3.13 -17.03 -15.57
C TYR A 250 3.76 -17.73 -14.36
N TYR A 251 4.28 -16.98 -13.39
CA TYR A 251 5.04 -17.50 -12.26
C TYR A 251 4.56 -16.94 -10.93
N SER A 252 4.34 -17.83 -9.94
CA SER A 252 4.04 -17.41 -8.57
C SER A 252 5.28 -16.80 -7.91
N PHE A 253 5.18 -15.55 -7.45
CA PHE A 253 6.25 -14.90 -6.67
C PHE A 253 6.70 -15.75 -5.48
N SER A 254 5.77 -16.37 -4.76
CA SER A 254 6.10 -17.25 -3.64
C SER A 254 7.00 -18.42 -4.04
N LYS A 255 6.78 -19.03 -5.21
CA LYS A 255 7.60 -20.15 -5.71
C LYS A 255 8.98 -19.69 -6.15
N VAL A 256 9.08 -18.50 -6.73
CA VAL A 256 10.35 -17.92 -7.21
C VAL A 256 11.22 -17.49 -6.03
N ILE A 257 10.62 -16.77 -5.06
CA ILE A 257 11.29 -16.34 -3.83
C ILE A 257 11.83 -17.55 -3.06
N SER A 258 11.08 -18.65 -2.95
CA SER A 258 11.54 -19.85 -2.24
C SER A 258 12.71 -20.57 -2.91
N LYS A 259 12.91 -20.39 -4.23
CA LYS A 259 14.01 -21.02 -4.97
C LYS A 259 15.32 -20.23 -4.89
N LEU A 260 15.24 -18.91 -4.73
CA LEU A 260 16.41 -18.03 -4.70
C LEU A 260 16.89 -17.83 -3.26
N LYS A 261 18.09 -18.33 -2.92
CA LYS A 261 18.63 -18.34 -1.54
C LYS A 261 18.55 -16.97 -0.85
N VAL A 262 18.98 -15.90 -1.53
CA VAL A 262 18.98 -14.54 -0.98
C VAL A 262 17.56 -14.03 -0.73
N LEU A 263 16.65 -14.20 -1.70
CA LEU A 263 15.26 -13.77 -1.54
C LEU A 263 14.52 -14.59 -0.48
N ASN A 264 14.79 -15.89 -0.40
CA ASN A 264 14.21 -16.74 0.64
C ASN A 264 14.72 -16.36 2.04
N PHE A 265 16.01 -16.05 2.16
CA PHE A 265 16.57 -15.52 3.40
C PHE A 265 15.87 -14.22 3.82
N ILE A 266 15.73 -13.27 2.90
CA ILE A 266 15.03 -12.00 3.18
C ILE A 266 13.55 -12.24 3.53
N ASP A 267 12.83 -13.11 2.81
CA ASP A 267 11.42 -13.43 3.07
C ASP A 267 11.22 -14.10 4.45
N SER A 268 12.14 -14.98 4.85
CA SER A 268 12.10 -15.69 6.13
C SER A 268 12.61 -14.89 7.33
N LEU A 269 13.43 -13.86 7.12
CA LEU A 269 14.03 -13.07 8.20
C LEU A 269 12.95 -12.49 9.15
N GLY A 270 13.03 -12.85 10.44
CA GLY A 270 12.11 -12.38 11.48
C GLY A 270 10.78 -13.13 11.60
N ARG A 271 10.55 -14.20 10.80
CA ARG A 271 9.43 -15.14 10.98
C ARG A 271 9.82 -16.31 11.87
#